data_AF-A0A1V5D741-F1
#
_entry.id   AF-A0A1V5D741-F1
#
_cell.length_a   1.000
_cell.length_b   1.000
_cell.length_c   1.000
_cell.angle_alpha   90.00
_cell.angle_beta   90.00
_cell.angle_gamma   90.00
#
_symmetry.space_group_name_H-M   'P 1'
#
loop_
_entity.id
_entity.type
_entity.pdbx_description
1 polymer ?
#
loop_
_entity_poly.entity_id
_entity_poly.type
_entity_poly.pdbx_seq_one_letter_code
_entity_poly.pdbx_strand_id
1 'polypeptide(L)'
;MSTEGKFKPKMLGIICNWCCYGGADLCGVSRFQYPTYIRLVRVMCSGRVDLKHIFLAFSNGVDGMFVGGCHINDCHYNPEGNYDALSMVNLCKKLLEHIGINPKRLRLEWVSAGEGIRFANIMNEFAKEIEELGPLGRNEGIDEAELKSRLEKMTKLIPYIKLAKMKKLALHDINQANEEGYVNLYTSEEIDSLIREAPSYYIDPTKCQACMTCARRCPVEAIISAKGQVHIIDQDKCIKCGTCLEACPPRFGAVTKIVGEPVPPPLPEDQRAIIRKGKEKEVA
;
A
#
# COMPACT_ATOMS: atom_id res chain seq x y z
N MET A 1 -42.61 9.34 9.73
CA MET A 1 -41.27 8.89 10.14
C MET A 1 -40.70 8.10 8.99
N SER A 2 -39.88 8.74 8.17
CA SER A 2 -39.18 8.10 7.04
C SER A 2 -38.35 6.95 7.59
N THR A 3 -38.65 5.73 7.13
CA THR A 3 -37.88 4.52 7.39
C THR A 3 -36.51 4.68 6.74
N GLU A 4 -35.56 5.28 7.47
CA GLU A 4 -34.15 5.24 7.12
C GLU A 4 -33.75 3.77 6.98
N GLY A 5 -33.44 3.35 5.76
CA GLY A 5 -33.08 1.97 5.49
C GLY A 5 -31.88 1.57 6.33
N LYS A 6 -32.00 0.46 7.07
CA LYS A 6 -30.90 -0.11 7.86
C LYS A 6 -29.64 -0.16 6.99
N PHE A 7 -28.54 0.44 7.47
CA PHE A 7 -27.26 0.45 6.76
C PHE A 7 -26.86 -0.97 6.37
N LYS A 8 -26.49 -1.16 5.10
CA LYS A 8 -26.02 -2.43 4.56
C LYS A 8 -24.55 -2.28 4.16
N PRO A 9 -23.62 -2.85 4.94
CA PRO A 9 -22.20 -2.79 4.62
C PRO A 9 -21.87 -3.32 3.24
N LYS A 10 -20.90 -2.68 2.57
CA LYS A 10 -20.20 -3.27 1.42
C LYS A 10 -18.92 -3.90 1.92
N MET A 11 -18.83 -5.23 1.88
CA MET A 11 -17.63 -5.95 2.29
C MET A 11 -16.95 -6.64 1.10
N LEU A 12 -15.62 -6.62 1.08
CA LEU A 12 -14.82 -7.33 0.09
C LEU A 12 -13.84 -8.26 0.83
N GLY A 13 -13.75 -9.51 0.40
CA GLY A 13 -12.81 -10.48 0.94
C GLY A 13 -11.80 -10.93 -0.11
N ILE A 14 -10.52 -10.99 0.23
CA ILE A 14 -9.52 -11.73 -0.58
C ILE A 14 -9.13 -12.98 0.20
N ILE A 15 -9.39 -14.15 -0.37
CA ILE A 15 -9.20 -15.44 0.34
C ILE A 15 -8.33 -16.40 -0.45
N CYS A 16 -7.51 -17.17 0.27
CA CYS A 16 -6.65 -18.18 -0.34
C CYS A 16 -7.45 -19.35 -0.91
N ASN A 17 -6.98 -19.92 -2.02
CA ASN A 17 -7.61 -21.01 -2.73
C ASN A 17 -7.68 -22.30 -1.91
N TRP A 18 -6.61 -22.60 -1.15
CA TRP A 18 -6.41 -23.93 -0.60
C TRP A 18 -7.20 -24.20 0.69
N CYS A 19 -7.29 -23.21 1.58
CA CYS A 19 -7.91 -23.39 2.88
C CYS A 19 -9.20 -22.57 3.00
N CYS A 20 -9.08 -21.25 3.02
CA CYS A 20 -10.22 -20.37 3.33
C CYS A 20 -11.31 -20.45 2.26
N TYR A 21 -10.96 -20.56 0.97
CA TYR A 21 -11.94 -20.81 -0.10
C TYR A 21 -12.64 -22.17 0.07
N GLY A 22 -11.91 -23.23 0.43
CA GLY A 22 -12.50 -24.52 0.79
C GLY A 22 -13.43 -24.44 1.99
N GLY A 23 -13.10 -23.65 3.01
CA GLY A 23 -13.96 -23.39 4.16
C GLY A 23 -15.23 -22.63 3.77
N ALA A 24 -15.13 -21.65 2.87
CA ALA A 24 -16.28 -20.95 2.31
C ALA A 24 -17.18 -21.88 1.47
N ASP A 25 -16.60 -22.78 0.68
CA ASP A 25 -17.34 -23.78 -0.08
C ASP A 25 -18.05 -24.78 0.85
N LEU A 26 -17.35 -25.28 1.87
CA LEU A 26 -17.94 -26.17 2.87
C LEU A 26 -19.07 -25.48 3.65
N CYS A 27 -18.94 -24.19 3.95
CA CYS A 27 -20.00 -23.37 4.53
C CYS A 27 -21.26 -23.39 3.65
N GLY A 28 -21.09 -23.21 2.33
CA GLY A 28 -22.18 -23.31 1.35
C GLY A 28 -22.81 -24.70 1.26
N VAL A 29 -21.99 -25.76 1.16
CA VAL A 29 -22.44 -27.17 1.11
C VAL A 29 -23.22 -27.54 2.38
N SER A 30 -22.75 -27.07 3.53
CA SER A 30 -23.35 -27.34 4.84
C SER A 30 -24.53 -26.41 5.17
N ARG A 31 -24.84 -25.45 4.27
CA ARG A 31 -25.92 -24.48 4.40
C ARG A 31 -25.81 -23.58 5.65
N PHE A 32 -24.60 -23.35 6.15
CA PHE A 32 -24.41 -22.39 7.24
C PHE A 32 -24.68 -20.97 6.72
N GLN A 33 -25.58 -20.26 7.40
CA GLN A 33 -26.03 -18.94 6.96
C GLN A 33 -25.14 -17.84 7.53
N TYR A 34 -24.86 -16.84 6.70
CA TYR A 34 -24.20 -15.60 7.08
C TYR A 34 -24.70 -14.44 6.18
N PRO A 35 -24.51 -13.17 6.56
CA PRO A 35 -24.98 -12.02 5.80
C PRO A 35 -24.42 -11.96 4.38
N THR A 36 -25.25 -11.56 3.41
CA THR A 36 -24.92 -11.50 1.98
C THR A 36 -24.12 -10.24 1.58
N TYR A 37 -23.41 -9.62 2.51
CA TYR A 37 -22.72 -8.35 2.29
C TYR A 37 -21.34 -8.50 1.66
N ILE A 38 -20.68 -9.65 1.90
CA ILE A 38 -19.32 -9.90 1.44
C ILE A 38 -19.28 -10.44 0.01
N ARG A 39 -18.32 -9.93 -0.77
CA ARG A 39 -17.94 -10.49 -2.07
C ARG A 39 -16.52 -11.03 -1.98
N LEU A 40 -16.30 -12.26 -2.40
CA LEU A 40 -15.02 -12.95 -2.26
C LEU A 40 -14.24 -12.93 -3.58
N VAL A 41 -12.96 -12.56 -3.50
CA VAL A 41 -11.98 -12.63 -4.57
C VAL A 41 -10.99 -13.73 -4.21
N ARG A 42 -10.91 -14.73 -5.09
CA ARG A 42 -10.01 -15.87 -4.90
C ARG A 42 -8.60 -15.52 -5.35
N VAL A 43 -7.62 -15.81 -4.51
CA VAL A 43 -6.18 -15.81 -4.83
C VAL A 43 -5.57 -17.15 -4.44
N MET A 44 -4.41 -17.50 -4.98
CA MET A 44 -3.79 -18.79 -4.63
C MET A 44 -3.32 -18.83 -3.17
N CYS A 45 -2.73 -17.76 -2.66
CA CYS A 45 -2.22 -17.65 -1.29
C CYS A 45 -2.61 -16.29 -0.70
N SER A 46 -2.81 -16.23 0.62
CA SER A 46 -3.00 -14.96 1.33
C SER A 46 -1.78 -14.04 1.19
N GLY A 47 -0.57 -14.57 1.04
CA GLY A 47 0.64 -13.78 0.74
C GLY A 47 0.59 -13.01 -0.58
N ARG A 48 -0.38 -13.30 -1.46
CA ARG A 48 -0.62 -12.50 -2.67
C ARG A 48 -1.28 -11.15 -2.37
N VAL A 49 -1.97 -11.04 -1.23
CA VAL A 49 -2.60 -9.80 -0.79
C VAL A 49 -1.52 -8.75 -0.56
N ASP A 50 -1.80 -7.52 -0.95
CA ASP A 50 -0.85 -6.41 -0.86
C ASP A 50 -1.60 -5.19 -0.35
N LEU A 51 -0.88 -4.24 0.24
CA LEU A 51 -1.43 -2.98 0.73
C LEU A 51 -2.28 -2.29 -0.36
N LYS A 52 -1.80 -2.30 -1.61
CA LYS A 52 -2.53 -1.69 -2.73
C LYS A 52 -3.92 -2.29 -2.95
N HIS A 53 -4.11 -3.60 -2.75
CA HIS A 53 -5.43 -4.22 -2.90
C HIS A 53 -6.40 -3.70 -1.83
N ILE A 54 -5.92 -3.57 -0.59
CA ILE A 54 -6.72 -3.10 0.55
C ILE A 54 -7.07 -1.61 0.37
N PHE A 55 -6.09 -0.77 0.06
CA PHE A 55 -6.31 0.66 -0.16
C PHE A 55 -7.19 0.93 -1.39
N LEU A 56 -7.06 0.13 -2.45
CA LEU A 56 -7.95 0.21 -3.61
C LEU A 56 -9.39 -0.16 -3.24
N ALA A 57 -9.61 -1.16 -2.38
CA ALA A 57 -10.94 -1.51 -1.90
C ALA A 57 -11.59 -0.34 -1.15
N PHE A 58 -10.88 0.24 -0.16
CA PHE A 58 -11.38 1.40 0.58
C PHE A 58 -11.60 2.63 -0.31
N SER A 59 -10.72 2.88 -1.29
CA SER A 59 -10.88 3.98 -2.26
C SER A 59 -12.11 3.83 -3.16
N ASN A 60 -12.60 2.60 -3.34
CA ASN A 60 -13.83 2.30 -4.08
C ASN A 60 -15.07 2.22 -3.16
N GLY A 61 -14.96 2.64 -1.89
CA GLY A 61 -16.08 2.70 -0.96
C GLY A 61 -16.49 1.35 -0.36
N VAL A 62 -15.54 0.45 -0.17
CA VAL A 62 -15.74 -0.77 0.63
C VAL A 62 -15.68 -0.40 2.12
N ASP A 63 -16.69 -0.79 2.90
CA ASP A 63 -16.80 -0.47 4.33
C ASP A 63 -15.97 -1.40 5.22
N GLY A 64 -15.72 -2.62 4.74
CA GLY A 64 -14.94 -3.65 5.45
C GLY A 64 -14.18 -4.56 4.49
N MET A 65 -12.89 -4.74 4.77
CA MET A 65 -11.99 -5.62 4.02
C MET A 65 -11.66 -6.87 4.85
N PHE A 66 -11.86 -8.04 4.25
CA PHE A 66 -11.52 -9.33 4.83
C PHE A 66 -10.34 -9.97 4.09
N VAL A 67 -9.42 -10.58 4.82
CA VAL A 67 -8.34 -11.39 4.29
C VAL A 67 -8.41 -12.76 4.94
N GLY A 68 -8.51 -13.81 4.12
CA GLY A 68 -8.63 -15.19 4.60
C GLY A 68 -7.45 -16.04 4.16
N GLY A 69 -6.79 -16.70 5.10
CA GLY A 69 -5.65 -17.58 4.84
C GLY A 69 -5.78 -18.97 5.45
N CYS A 70 -4.78 -19.81 5.16
CA CYS A 70 -4.58 -21.05 5.91
C CYS A 70 -4.09 -20.74 7.33
N HIS A 71 -4.35 -21.62 8.28
CA HIS A 71 -3.72 -21.57 9.61
C HIS A 71 -2.21 -21.40 9.51
N ILE A 72 -1.65 -20.66 10.46
CA ILE A 72 -0.21 -20.49 10.57
C ILE A 72 0.45 -21.88 10.66
N ASN A 73 1.53 -22.08 9.91
CA ASN A 73 2.19 -23.38 9.64
C ASN A 73 1.49 -24.34 8.67
N ASP A 74 0.24 -24.11 8.28
CA ASP A 74 -0.51 -24.96 7.33
C ASP A 74 -0.56 -24.36 5.91
N CYS A 75 0.34 -23.43 5.58
CA CYS A 75 0.34 -22.79 4.27
C CYS A 75 0.71 -23.80 3.16
N HIS A 76 -0.13 -23.90 2.14
CA HIS A 76 0.11 -24.78 0.99
C HIS A 76 1.43 -24.50 0.25
N TYR A 77 1.89 -23.24 0.24
CA TYR A 77 3.11 -22.84 -0.48
C TYR A 77 4.37 -22.94 0.38
N ASN A 78 4.34 -23.74 1.46
CA ASN A 78 5.36 -23.79 2.50
C ASN A 78 5.48 -22.44 3.23
N PRO A 79 5.88 -22.41 4.51
CA PRO A 79 5.06 -21.75 5.55
C PRO A 79 4.98 -20.22 5.46
N GLU A 80 5.75 -19.57 4.61
CA GLU A 80 6.02 -18.13 4.60
C GLU A 80 4.84 -17.26 4.16
N GLY A 81 4.02 -17.72 3.21
CA GLY A 81 3.03 -16.85 2.56
C GLY A 81 1.95 -16.29 3.47
N ASN A 82 1.52 -17.01 4.52
CA ASN A 82 0.58 -16.47 5.50
C ASN A 82 1.27 -15.61 6.58
N TYR A 83 2.55 -15.81 6.87
CA TYR A 83 3.35 -14.86 7.67
C TYR A 83 3.54 -13.51 6.96
N ASP A 84 3.81 -13.53 5.65
CA ASP A 84 3.86 -12.30 4.84
C ASP A 84 2.55 -11.53 4.92
N ALA A 85 1.42 -12.24 4.79
CA ALA A 85 0.09 -11.65 4.91
C ALA A 85 -0.15 -11.08 6.32
N LEU A 86 0.28 -11.77 7.37
CA LEU A 86 0.16 -11.33 8.75
C LEU A 86 0.95 -10.04 9.00
N SER A 87 2.22 -10.00 8.63
CA SER A 87 3.06 -8.80 8.72
C SER A 87 2.48 -7.63 7.92
N MET A 88 2.09 -7.88 6.67
CA MET A 88 1.52 -6.87 5.77
C MET A 88 0.19 -6.31 6.28
N VAL A 89 -0.73 -7.15 6.76
CA VAL A 89 -2.02 -6.68 7.31
C VAL A 89 -1.81 -5.84 8.57
N ASN A 90 -0.89 -6.22 9.47
CA ASN A 90 -0.63 -5.44 10.68
C ASN A 90 -0.02 -4.07 10.34
N LEU A 91 0.90 -4.01 9.37
CA LEU A 91 1.35 -2.73 8.82
C LEU A 91 0.17 -1.92 8.26
N CYS A 92 -0.70 -2.56 7.48
CA CYS A 92 -1.87 -1.92 6.89
C CYS A 92 -2.80 -1.33 7.95
N LYS A 93 -3.08 -2.06 9.03
CA LYS A 93 -3.90 -1.57 10.15
C LYS A 93 -3.34 -0.28 10.75
N LYS A 94 -2.02 -0.22 10.95
CA LYS A 94 -1.36 1.00 11.45
C LYS A 94 -1.39 2.16 10.44
N LEU A 95 -1.28 1.87 9.15
CA LEU A 95 -1.45 2.89 8.11
C LEU A 95 -2.89 3.42 8.06
N LEU A 96 -3.90 2.57 8.25
CA LEU A 96 -5.31 2.97 8.34
C LEU A 96 -5.54 3.85 9.57
N GLU A 97 -5.00 3.46 10.72
CA GLU A 97 -5.07 4.24 11.97
C GLU A 97 -4.48 5.65 11.77
N HIS A 98 -3.31 5.77 11.11
CA HIS A 98 -2.67 7.05 10.81
C HIS A 98 -3.54 7.99 9.96
N ILE A 99 -4.29 7.46 8.99
CA ILE A 99 -5.19 8.29 8.16
C ILE A 99 -6.57 8.56 8.80
N GLY A 100 -6.82 7.98 9.98
CA GLY A 100 -8.07 8.13 10.73
C GLY A 100 -9.15 7.11 10.38
N ILE A 101 -8.81 6.04 9.66
CA ILE A 101 -9.74 4.93 9.39
C ILE A 101 -9.60 3.89 10.50
N ASN A 102 -10.72 3.40 11.03
CA ASN A 102 -10.70 2.42 12.10
C ASN A 102 -10.06 1.10 11.63
N PRO A 103 -8.98 0.62 12.28
CA PRO A 103 -8.27 -0.59 11.85
C PRO A 103 -9.15 -1.85 11.92
N LYS A 104 -10.24 -1.85 12.69
CA LYS A 104 -11.23 -2.95 12.74
C LYS A 104 -11.96 -3.15 11.40
N ARG A 105 -11.92 -2.17 10.49
CA ARG A 105 -12.44 -2.34 9.11
C ARG A 105 -11.61 -3.31 8.27
N LEU A 106 -10.41 -3.68 8.71
CA LEU A 106 -9.57 -4.69 8.07
C LEU A 106 -9.41 -5.90 8.99
N ARG A 107 -9.96 -7.05 8.59
CA ARG A 107 -9.90 -8.29 9.35
C ARG A 107 -9.10 -9.35 8.60
N LEU A 108 -8.16 -9.99 9.30
CA LEU A 108 -7.40 -11.13 8.83
C LEU A 108 -7.74 -12.32 9.71
N GLU A 109 -8.11 -13.44 9.10
CA GLU A 109 -8.50 -14.65 9.80
C GLU A 109 -7.94 -15.89 9.12
N TRP A 110 -7.77 -16.94 9.93
CA TRP A 110 -7.28 -18.23 9.50
C TRP A 110 -8.42 -19.25 9.53
N VAL A 111 -8.65 -19.89 8.38
CA VAL A 111 -9.75 -20.84 8.17
C VAL A 111 -9.25 -21.99 7.32
N SER A 112 -9.32 -23.21 7.87
CA SER A 112 -9.03 -24.45 7.15
C SER A 112 -10.16 -24.82 6.18
N ALA A 113 -9.89 -25.73 5.24
CA ALA A 113 -10.91 -26.22 4.33
C ALA A 113 -12.06 -26.97 5.04
N GLY A 114 -11.80 -27.54 6.22
CA GLY A 114 -12.79 -28.26 7.04
C GLY A 114 -13.62 -27.35 7.96
N GLU A 115 -13.37 -26.05 7.97
CA GLU A 115 -13.89 -25.11 8.97
C GLU A 115 -15.05 -24.25 8.45
N GLY A 116 -16.04 -24.87 7.80
CA GLY A 116 -17.19 -24.15 7.23
C GLY A 116 -18.01 -23.38 8.27
N ILE A 117 -18.20 -23.95 9.46
CA ILE A 117 -18.93 -23.27 10.55
C ILE A 117 -18.16 -22.06 11.09
N ARG A 118 -16.82 -22.18 11.19
CA ARG A 118 -15.95 -21.07 11.62
C ARG A 118 -16.04 -19.93 10.63
N PHE A 119 -15.99 -20.22 9.32
CA PHE A 119 -16.16 -19.21 8.28
C PHE A 119 -17.48 -18.44 8.45
N ALA A 120 -18.60 -19.16 8.63
CA ALA A 120 -19.90 -18.52 8.84
C ALA A 120 -19.91 -17.63 10.09
N ASN A 121 -19.37 -18.11 11.21
CA ASN A 121 -19.29 -17.35 12.45
C ASN A 121 -18.47 -16.06 12.29
N ILE A 122 -17.29 -16.15 11.67
CA ILE A 122 -16.45 -14.98 11.38
C ILE A 122 -17.19 -13.98 10.49
N MET A 123 -17.90 -14.44 9.45
CA MET A 123 -18.67 -13.54 8.59
C MET A 123 -19.81 -12.83 9.34
N ASN A 124 -20.49 -13.54 10.26
CA ASN A 124 -21.52 -12.97 11.11
C ASN A 124 -20.94 -11.92 12.09
N GLU A 125 -19.84 -12.24 12.76
CA GLU A 125 -19.14 -11.33 13.68
C GLU A 125 -18.64 -10.08 12.94
N PHE A 126 -17.94 -10.27 11.82
CA PHE A 126 -17.38 -9.16 11.06
C PHE A 126 -18.48 -8.28 10.46
N ALA A 127 -19.56 -8.87 9.94
CA ALA A 127 -20.71 -8.08 9.47
C ALA A 127 -21.29 -7.22 10.58
N LYS A 128 -21.45 -7.76 11.80
CA LYS A 128 -21.95 -7.01 12.95
C LYS A 128 -21.00 -5.86 13.32
N GLU A 129 -19.70 -6.12 13.37
CA GLU A 129 -18.69 -5.09 13.64
C GLU A 129 -18.74 -3.94 12.61
N ILE A 130 -18.88 -4.25 11.32
CA ILE A 130 -18.98 -3.21 10.28
C ILE A 130 -20.34 -2.49 10.33
N GLU A 131 -21.44 -3.19 10.65
CA GLU A 131 -22.75 -2.55 10.88
C GLU A 131 -22.67 -1.53 12.03
N GLU A 132 -22.01 -1.86 13.14
CA GLU A 132 -21.79 -0.98 14.29
C GLU A 132 -20.86 0.21 13.94
N LEU A 133 -19.84 -0.02 13.12
CA LEU A 133 -18.95 1.02 12.63
C LEU A 133 -19.60 1.93 11.58
N GLY A 134 -20.71 1.52 10.97
CA GLY A 134 -21.40 2.32 9.96
C GLY A 134 -20.57 2.58 8.69
N PRO A 135 -21.07 3.47 7.82
CA PRO A 135 -20.44 3.77 6.53
C PRO A 135 -19.04 4.36 6.70
N LEU A 136 -18.12 3.95 5.82
CA LEU A 136 -16.73 4.43 5.78
C LEU A 136 -16.67 5.98 5.74
N GLY A 137 -15.76 6.58 6.50
CA GLY A 137 -15.59 8.03 6.60
C GLY A 137 -16.62 8.74 7.49
N ARG A 138 -17.93 8.50 7.28
CA ARG A 138 -18.99 9.24 8.00
C ARG A 138 -18.95 9.04 9.51
N ASN A 139 -18.82 7.79 9.97
CA ASN A 139 -18.73 7.50 11.41
C ASN A 139 -17.36 7.86 12.00
N GLU A 140 -16.36 8.06 11.15
CA GLU A 140 -15.02 8.51 11.52
C GLU A 140 -14.91 10.05 11.51
N GLY A 141 -16.00 10.76 11.17
CA GLY A 141 -16.04 12.22 11.08
C GLY A 141 -15.26 12.78 9.90
N ILE A 142 -14.98 11.97 8.87
CA ILE A 142 -14.20 12.34 7.69
C ILE A 142 -15.15 12.55 6.52
N ASP A 143 -15.04 13.72 5.88
CA ASP A 143 -15.75 14.01 4.63
C ASP A 143 -15.27 13.10 3.48
N GLU A 144 -16.15 12.81 2.52
CA GLU A 144 -15.85 11.88 1.42
C GLU A 144 -14.68 12.36 0.55
N ALA A 145 -14.59 13.67 0.28
CA ALA A 145 -13.49 14.23 -0.51
C ALA A 145 -12.15 14.16 0.25
N GLU A 146 -12.19 14.43 1.57
CA GLU A 146 -11.02 14.35 2.42
C GLU A 146 -10.54 12.90 2.59
N LEU A 147 -11.46 11.95 2.78
CA LEU A 147 -11.16 10.53 2.86
C LEU A 147 -10.43 10.05 1.60
N LYS A 148 -10.96 10.41 0.43
CA LYS A 148 -10.36 10.07 -0.87
C LYS A 148 -8.96 10.66 -1.01
N SER A 149 -8.79 11.93 -0.65
CA SER A 149 -7.49 12.61 -0.63
C SER A 149 -6.46 11.90 0.27
N ARG A 150 -6.86 11.49 1.48
CA ARG A 150 -5.98 10.74 2.41
C ARG A 150 -5.59 9.37 1.87
N LEU A 151 -6.56 8.62 1.34
CA LEU A 151 -6.32 7.30 0.74
C LEU A 151 -5.39 7.39 -0.47
N GLU A 152 -5.56 8.40 -1.33
CA GLU A 152 -4.69 8.62 -2.50
C GLU A 152 -3.26 8.97 -2.09
N LYS A 153 -3.08 9.89 -1.14
CA LYS A 153 -1.75 10.26 -0.59
C LYS A 153 -1.05 9.04 -0.01
N MET A 154 -1.75 8.25 0.79
CA MET A 154 -1.18 7.03 1.38
C MET A 154 -0.83 6.00 0.30
N THR A 155 -1.70 5.81 -0.70
CA THR A 155 -1.48 4.88 -1.81
C THR A 155 -0.21 5.21 -2.59
N LYS A 156 0.10 6.50 -2.79
CA LYS A 156 1.36 6.96 -3.41
C LYS A 156 2.60 6.62 -2.57
N LEU A 157 2.48 6.58 -1.23
CA LEU A 157 3.58 6.25 -0.32
C LEU A 157 3.82 4.75 -0.12
N ILE A 158 2.83 3.89 -0.41
CA ILE A 158 2.94 2.43 -0.23
C ILE A 158 4.26 1.84 -0.78
N PRO A 159 4.71 2.14 -2.02
CA PRO A 159 5.95 1.58 -2.53
C PRO A 159 7.18 1.96 -1.68
N TYR A 160 7.26 3.21 -1.23
CA TYR A 160 8.33 3.67 -0.34
C TYR A 160 8.27 2.98 1.02
N ILE A 161 7.07 2.88 1.62
CA ILE A 161 6.85 2.21 2.90
C ILE A 161 7.31 0.76 2.84
N LYS A 162 6.95 0.04 1.77
CA LYS A 162 7.38 -1.35 1.56
C LYS A 162 8.88 -1.49 1.40
N LEU A 163 9.52 -0.57 0.68
CA LEU A 163 10.98 -0.55 0.56
C LEU A 163 11.66 -0.29 1.92
N ALA A 164 11.18 0.69 2.68
CA ALA A 164 11.72 1.05 3.98
C ALA A 164 11.51 -0.05 5.04
N LYS A 165 10.41 -0.80 4.96
CA LYS A 165 10.08 -1.89 5.89
C LYS A 165 10.37 -3.28 5.33
N MET A 166 11.09 -3.41 4.21
CA MET A 166 11.33 -4.68 3.51
C MET A 166 11.84 -5.78 4.45
N LYS A 167 12.82 -5.47 5.31
CA LYS A 167 13.37 -6.42 6.27
C LYS A 167 12.32 -6.91 7.29
N LYS A 168 11.49 -6.00 7.82
CA LYS A 168 10.41 -6.33 8.75
C LYS A 168 9.27 -7.10 8.08
N LEU A 169 8.97 -6.77 6.83
CA LEU A 169 7.95 -7.45 6.03
C LEU A 169 8.36 -8.89 5.71
N ALA A 170 9.66 -9.14 5.49
CA ALA A 170 10.21 -10.47 5.27
C ALA A 170 10.56 -11.22 6.57
N LEU A 171 10.17 -10.72 7.74
CA LEU A 171 10.36 -11.45 9.00
C LEU A 171 9.42 -12.64 9.02
N HIS A 172 10.00 -13.84 9.06
CA HIS A 172 9.30 -15.11 9.31
C HIS A 172 9.81 -15.70 10.63
N ASP A 173 9.78 -14.91 11.71
CA ASP A 173 10.26 -15.41 13.00
C ASP A 173 9.26 -16.40 13.59
N ILE A 174 9.59 -17.70 13.43
CA ILE A 174 8.83 -18.84 13.95
C ILE A 174 8.90 -18.88 15.50
N ASN A 175 9.93 -18.31 16.13
CA ASN A 175 10.11 -18.33 17.58
C ASN A 175 9.35 -17.21 18.31
N GLN A 176 8.98 -16.14 17.60
CA GLN A 176 8.05 -15.09 18.07
C GLN A 176 6.65 -15.21 17.44
N ALA A 177 6.35 -16.33 16.77
CA ALA A 177 5.09 -16.59 16.07
C ALA A 177 3.89 -16.87 17.00
N ASN A 178 3.84 -16.25 18.17
CA ASN A 178 2.57 -16.07 18.86
C ASN A 178 1.88 -14.86 18.19
N GLU A 179 0.57 -14.94 17.94
CA GLU A 179 -0.19 -13.87 17.27
C GLU A 179 0.05 -12.48 17.91
N GLU A 180 0.33 -12.42 19.22
CA GLU A 180 0.67 -11.21 19.97
C GLU A 180 1.96 -10.50 19.51
N GLY A 181 2.97 -11.25 19.04
CA GLY A 181 4.23 -10.69 18.55
C GLY A 181 4.07 -9.90 17.25
N TYR A 182 3.16 -10.36 16.37
CA TYR A 182 2.87 -9.70 15.11
C TYR A 182 1.92 -8.50 15.24
N VAL A 183 0.99 -8.52 16.22
CA VAL A 183 0.08 -7.40 16.47
C VAL A 183 0.83 -6.12 16.86
N ASN A 184 1.93 -6.27 17.60
CA ASN A 184 2.76 -5.14 18.05
C ASN A 184 4.02 -4.91 17.18
N LEU A 185 4.09 -5.51 15.98
CA LEU A 185 5.26 -5.43 15.11
C LEU A 185 5.58 -4.00 14.64
N TYR A 186 4.54 -3.16 14.56
CA TYR A 186 4.59 -1.77 14.13
C TYR A 186 3.90 -0.88 15.17
N THR A 187 4.56 0.19 15.60
CA THR A 187 3.96 1.20 16.48
C THR A 187 3.49 2.40 15.69
N SER A 188 2.57 3.18 16.26
CA SER A 188 2.05 4.38 15.60
C SER A 188 3.17 5.43 15.41
N GLU A 189 4.07 5.56 16.38
CA GLU A 189 5.24 6.46 16.29
C GLU A 189 6.20 6.05 15.17
N GLU A 190 6.42 4.74 14.97
CA GLU A 190 7.24 4.23 13.88
C GLU A 190 6.66 4.60 12.51
N ILE A 191 5.34 4.52 12.37
CA ILE A 191 4.64 4.88 11.14
C ILE A 191 4.64 6.39 10.92
N ASP A 192 4.40 7.18 11.96
CA ASP A 192 4.45 8.65 11.89
C ASP A 192 5.83 9.14 11.47
N SER A 193 6.89 8.58 12.07
CA SER A 193 8.27 8.91 11.71
C SER A 193 8.56 8.53 10.26
N LEU A 194 8.12 7.35 9.82
CA LEU A 194 8.32 6.87 8.46
C LEU A 194 7.68 7.80 7.41
N ILE A 195 6.46 8.27 7.68
CA ILE A 195 5.72 9.14 6.76
C ILE A 195 6.33 10.55 6.76
N ARG A 196 6.66 11.09 7.95
CA ARG A 196 7.28 12.41 8.08
C ARG A 196 8.65 12.49 7.41
N GLU A 197 9.42 11.41 7.48
CA GLU A 197 10.78 11.33 6.91
C GLU A 197 10.80 10.84 5.46
N ALA A 198 9.63 10.69 4.82
CA ALA A 198 9.52 10.25 3.44
C ALA A 198 10.28 11.19 2.50
N PRO A 199 11.34 10.71 1.80
CA PRO A 199 12.22 11.58 1.06
C PRO A 199 11.57 12.07 -0.23
N SER A 200 11.99 13.25 -0.66
CA SER A 200 11.76 13.73 -2.02
C SER A 200 13.10 13.80 -2.75
N TYR A 201 13.07 13.59 -4.06
CA TYR A 201 14.28 13.63 -4.88
C TYR A 201 14.18 14.80 -5.86
N TYR A 202 15.27 15.54 -5.97
CA TYR A 202 15.39 16.70 -6.84
C TYR A 202 16.62 16.56 -7.73
N ILE A 203 16.55 17.09 -8.95
CA ILE A 203 17.68 17.12 -9.89
C ILE A 203 18.17 18.56 -9.97
N ASP A 204 19.39 18.80 -9.49
CA ASP A 204 20.08 20.08 -9.57
C ASP A 204 20.38 20.43 -11.04
N PRO A 205 19.78 21.50 -11.58
CA PRO A 205 19.98 21.91 -12.97
C PRO A 205 21.41 22.30 -13.29
N THR A 206 22.17 22.80 -12.32
CA THR A 206 23.55 23.26 -12.52
C THR A 206 24.53 22.11 -12.69
N LYS A 207 24.17 20.93 -12.16
CA LYS A 207 25.02 19.72 -12.18
C LYS A 207 24.58 18.72 -13.23
N CYS A 208 23.30 18.72 -13.62
CA CYS A 208 22.77 17.76 -14.58
C CYS A 208 23.44 17.90 -15.96
N GLN A 209 23.81 16.78 -16.56
CA GLN A 209 24.48 16.73 -17.88
C GLN A 209 23.63 16.07 -18.98
N ALA A 210 22.32 15.89 -18.75
CA ALA A 210 21.38 15.23 -19.66
C ALA A 210 21.85 13.86 -20.19
N CYS A 211 22.42 13.02 -19.30
CA CYS A 211 22.97 11.72 -19.68
C CYS A 211 21.92 10.59 -19.83
N MET A 212 20.65 10.88 -19.56
CA MET A 212 19.49 9.96 -19.56
C MET A 212 19.54 8.76 -18.58
N THR A 213 20.61 8.58 -17.79
CA THR A 213 20.75 7.40 -16.91
C THR A 213 19.63 7.28 -15.87
N CYS A 214 19.30 8.38 -15.19
CA CYS A 214 18.23 8.37 -14.18
C CYS A 214 16.87 8.04 -14.83
N ALA A 215 16.57 8.62 -15.99
CA ALA A 215 15.30 8.40 -16.69
C ALA A 215 15.12 6.93 -17.08
N ARG A 216 16.16 6.30 -17.65
CA ARG A 216 16.15 4.88 -18.03
C ARG A 216 16.00 3.92 -16.86
N ARG A 217 16.46 4.30 -15.67
CA ARG A 217 16.37 3.46 -14.47
C ARG A 217 15.12 3.74 -13.62
N CYS A 218 14.32 4.75 -13.97
CA CYS A 218 13.13 5.06 -13.18
C CYS A 218 12.06 3.98 -13.41
N PRO A 219 11.65 3.21 -12.38
CA PRO A 219 10.71 2.11 -12.56
C PRO A 219 9.27 2.56 -12.85
N VAL A 220 8.99 3.85 -12.70
CA VAL A 220 7.65 4.45 -12.85
C VAL A 220 7.65 5.63 -13.84
N GLU A 221 8.74 5.78 -14.60
CA GLU A 221 8.85 6.81 -15.65
C GLU A 221 8.55 8.24 -15.16
N ALA A 222 8.84 8.53 -13.89
CA ALA A 222 8.58 9.82 -13.26
C ALA A 222 9.59 10.91 -13.68
N ILE A 223 10.51 10.63 -14.60
CA ILE A 223 11.57 11.58 -14.97
C ILE A 223 11.25 12.17 -16.34
N ILE A 224 10.87 13.44 -16.34
CA ILE A 224 10.69 14.26 -17.53
C ILE A 224 12.09 14.55 -18.08
N SER A 225 12.35 14.08 -19.29
CA SER A 225 13.67 14.17 -19.92
C SER A 225 13.56 14.38 -21.42
N ALA A 226 14.47 15.17 -21.98
CA ALA A 226 14.61 15.37 -23.42
C ALA A 226 16.10 15.51 -23.79
N LYS A 227 16.41 15.33 -25.07
CA LYS A 227 17.79 15.36 -25.55
C LYS A 227 18.40 16.75 -25.31
N GLY A 228 19.49 16.79 -24.53
CA GLY A 228 20.19 18.03 -24.21
C GLY A 228 19.47 18.93 -23.21
N GLN A 229 18.44 18.43 -22.51
CA GLN A 229 17.74 19.18 -21.47
C GLN A 229 17.99 18.62 -20.08
N VAL A 230 18.05 19.51 -19.08
CA VAL A 230 18.02 19.16 -17.66
C VAL A 230 16.77 18.34 -17.38
N HIS A 231 16.96 17.19 -16.74
CA HIS A 231 15.84 16.34 -16.36
C HIS A 231 15.15 16.86 -15.10
N ILE A 232 13.85 16.58 -15.00
CA ILE A 232 13.01 16.95 -13.85
C ILE A 232 12.27 15.71 -13.36
N ILE A 233 12.12 15.60 -12.04
CA ILE A 233 11.34 14.54 -11.41
C ILE A 233 9.92 15.06 -11.20
N ASP A 234 8.96 14.43 -11.87
CA ASP A 234 7.53 14.57 -11.61
C ASP A 234 7.22 13.99 -10.22
N GLN A 235 6.97 14.87 -9.26
CA GLN A 235 6.73 14.49 -7.87
C GLN A 235 5.41 13.74 -7.68
N ASP A 236 4.45 13.88 -8.59
CA ASP A 236 3.16 13.18 -8.53
C ASP A 236 3.28 11.72 -8.94
N LYS A 237 4.19 11.41 -9.87
CA LYS A 237 4.48 10.04 -10.31
C LYS A 237 5.58 9.37 -9.48
N CYS A 238 6.43 10.14 -8.82
CA CYS A 238 7.57 9.62 -8.08
C CYS A 238 7.16 8.74 -6.88
N ILE A 239 7.61 7.49 -6.87
CA ILE A 239 7.38 6.55 -5.77
C ILE A 239 8.47 6.57 -4.68
N LYS A 240 9.35 7.58 -4.70
CA LYS A 240 10.38 7.83 -3.68
C LYS A 240 11.33 6.64 -3.42
N CYS A 241 11.62 5.84 -4.45
CA CYS A 241 12.46 4.64 -4.34
C CYS A 241 13.97 4.91 -4.28
N GLY A 242 14.43 6.11 -4.63
CA GLY A 242 15.85 6.46 -4.61
C GLY A 242 16.69 5.95 -5.77
N THR A 243 16.13 5.17 -6.70
CA THR A 243 16.88 4.65 -7.86
C THR A 243 17.54 5.75 -8.69
N CYS A 244 16.90 6.92 -8.82
CA CYS A 244 17.50 8.06 -9.55
C CYS A 244 18.76 8.60 -8.87
N LEU A 245 18.80 8.63 -7.53
CA LEU A 245 19.94 9.07 -6.74
C LEU A 245 21.13 8.13 -6.95
N GLU A 246 20.90 6.83 -6.81
CA GLU A 246 21.92 5.79 -7.02
C GLU A 246 22.39 5.72 -8.47
N ALA A 247 21.50 5.99 -9.43
CA ALA A 247 21.81 5.99 -10.85
C ALA A 247 22.63 7.20 -11.30
N CYS A 248 22.60 8.30 -10.55
CA CYS A 248 23.29 9.52 -10.95
C CYS A 248 24.81 9.33 -10.82
N PRO A 249 25.60 9.49 -11.89
CA PRO A 249 27.05 9.32 -11.82
C PRO A 249 27.66 10.23 -10.73
N PRO A 250 28.53 9.71 -9.84
CA PRO A 250 29.13 10.50 -8.75
C PRO A 250 29.88 11.73 -9.24
N ARG A 251 30.46 11.68 -10.46
CA ARG A 251 31.12 12.81 -11.12
C ARG A 251 30.21 14.03 -11.33
N PHE A 252 28.89 13.82 -11.40
CA PHE A 252 27.91 14.88 -11.54
C PHE A 252 27.20 15.13 -10.21
N GLY A 253 26.78 14.06 -9.53
CA GLY A 253 26.08 14.15 -8.24
C GLY A 253 24.87 15.09 -8.31
N ALA A 254 24.12 15.03 -9.41
CA ALA A 254 23.07 15.99 -9.71
C ALA A 254 21.76 15.71 -8.98
N VAL A 255 21.53 14.48 -8.52
CA VAL A 255 20.31 14.13 -7.77
C VAL A 255 20.56 14.35 -6.28
N THR A 256 19.68 15.09 -5.61
CA THR A 256 19.72 15.32 -4.17
C THR A 256 18.50 14.71 -3.48
N LYS A 257 18.70 14.28 -2.23
CA LYS A 257 17.64 13.80 -1.33
C LYS A 257 17.24 14.96 -0.42
N ILE A 258 15.96 15.28 -0.38
CA ILE A 258 15.36 16.33 0.46
C ILE A 258 14.41 15.65 1.44
N VAL A 259 14.45 16.04 2.72
CA VAL A 259 13.55 15.53 3.77
C VAL A 259 13.03 16.72 4.56
N GLY A 260 11.73 16.79 4.80
CA GLY A 260 11.09 17.86 5.58
C GLY A 260 10.94 19.21 4.89
N GLU A 261 11.64 19.45 3.78
CA GLU A 261 11.56 20.68 2.99
C GLU A 261 10.78 20.48 1.67
N PRO A 262 10.08 21.52 1.17
CA PRO A 262 9.40 21.43 -0.11
C PRO A 262 10.42 21.30 -1.25
N VAL A 263 10.06 20.51 -2.27
CA VAL A 263 10.89 20.36 -3.47
C VAL A 263 10.92 21.70 -4.22
N PRO A 264 12.10 22.20 -4.64
CA PRO A 264 12.18 23.41 -5.44
C PRO A 264 11.34 23.28 -6.72
N PRO A 265 10.72 24.38 -7.19
CA PRO A 265 9.92 24.34 -8.40
C PRO A 265 10.79 23.96 -9.61
N PRO A 266 10.25 23.19 -10.57
CA PRO A 266 11.00 22.82 -11.76
C PRO A 266 11.30 24.04 -12.62
N LEU A 267 12.44 24.03 -13.32
CA LEU A 267 12.76 25.08 -14.29
C LEU A 267 11.71 25.12 -15.42
N PRO A 268 11.36 26.32 -15.91
CA PRO A 268 10.60 26.50 -17.15
C PRO A 268 11.26 25.78 -18.34
N GLU A 269 10.46 25.28 -19.30
CA GLU A 269 10.99 24.46 -20.41
C GLU A 269 12.05 25.16 -21.26
N ASP A 270 11.89 26.47 -21.46
CA ASP A 270 12.80 27.37 -22.14
C ASP A 270 14.18 27.45 -21.48
N GLN A 271 14.28 27.19 -20.17
CA GLN A 271 15.51 27.27 -19.38
C GLN A 271 16.17 25.90 -19.12
N ARG A 272 15.62 24.82 -19.69
CA ARG A 272 16.15 23.46 -19.47
C ARG A 272 17.30 23.09 -20.40
N ALA A 273 17.54 23.86 -21.47
CA ALA A 273 18.56 23.52 -22.45
C ALA A 273 19.98 23.62 -21.87
N ILE A 274 20.77 22.54 -21.96
CA ILE A 274 22.16 22.53 -21.53
C ILE A 274 23.03 23.07 -22.67
N ILE A 275 23.63 24.23 -22.46
CA ILE A 275 24.65 24.79 -23.35
C ILE A 275 25.98 24.09 -23.02
N ARG A 276 26.41 23.15 -23.87
CA ARG A 276 27.73 22.51 -23.74
C ARG A 276 28.80 23.46 -24.25
N LYS A 277 29.77 23.83 -23.40
CA LYS A 277 30.94 24.71 -23.70
C LYS A 277 31.92 24.19 -24.79
N GLY A 278 31.49 23.28 -25.67
CA GLY A 278 32.32 22.69 -26.74
C GLY A 278 31.90 23.08 -28.16
N LYS A 279 30.94 23.99 -28.34
CA LYS A 279 30.37 24.34 -29.67
C LYS A 279 30.54 25.81 -30.08
N GLU A 280 31.50 26.52 -29.49
CA GLU A 280 31.87 27.90 -29.87
C GLU A 280 33.16 27.99 -30.70
N LYS A 281 33.73 26.88 -31.17
CA LYS A 281 34.80 26.89 -32.17
C LYS A 281 34.27 26.32 -33.48
N GLU A 282 33.70 27.19 -34.31
CA GLU A 282 33.58 27.12 -35.79
C GLU A 282 32.41 27.97 -36.27
N VAL A 283 32.53 29.31 -36.14
CA VAL A 283 32.13 30.24 -37.19
C VAL A 283 33.06 31.45 -37.04
N ALA A 284 34.21 31.40 -37.72
CA ALA A 284 35.04 32.55 -38.04
C ALA A 284 35.05 32.68 -39.57
#